data_AF-A0A2M7TGT5-F1
#
_entry.id   AF-A0A2M7TGT5-F1
#
_cell.length_a   1.000
_cell.length_b   1.000
_cell.length_c   1.000
_cell.angle_alpha   90.00
_cell.angle_beta   90.00
_cell.angle_gamma   90.00
#
_symmetry.space_group_name_H-M   'P 1'
#
loop_
_entity.id
_entity.type
_entity.pdbx_description
1 polymer ?
#
loop_
_entity_poly.entity_id
_entity_poly.type
_entity_poly.pdbx_seq_one_letter_code
_entity_poly.pdbx_strand_id
1 'polypeptide(L)'
;MHEKPNHDPATQKYPQKGDHVRVAQKANYENGVLTEGIVQDVLTSKRFHPRGHKVRLTNGKIGRIQQFVDQTTPDHFPLIEADDLR
;
A
#
# COMPACT_ATOMS: atom_id res chain seq x y z
N MET A 1 -30.30 14.74 3.12
CA MET A 1 -29.36 14.76 1.98
C MET A 1 -28.00 14.45 2.55
N HIS A 2 -27.47 13.24 2.35
CA HIS A 2 -26.15 12.88 2.88
C HIS A 2 -25.11 13.42 1.90
N GLU A 3 -24.51 14.58 2.20
CA GLU A 3 -23.29 15.03 1.55
C GLU A 3 -22.25 13.92 1.72
N LYS A 4 -22.00 13.19 0.63
CA LYS A 4 -20.88 12.26 0.60
C LYS A 4 -19.63 13.14 0.76
N PRO A 5 -18.71 12.81 1.68
CA PRO A 5 -17.48 13.57 1.81
C PRO A 5 -16.82 13.63 0.43
N ASN A 6 -16.50 14.84 -0.02
CA ASN A 6 -15.74 15.09 -1.23
C ASN A 6 -14.39 14.37 -1.08
N HIS A 7 -14.32 13.14 -1.59
CA HIS A 7 -13.08 12.40 -1.71
C HIS A 7 -12.60 12.71 -3.12
N ASP A 8 -11.79 13.76 -3.25
CA ASP A 8 -11.21 14.13 -4.54
C ASP A 8 -10.63 12.87 -5.21
N PRO A 9 -11.10 12.46 -6.40
CA PRO A 9 -10.68 11.22 -7.05
C PRO A 9 -9.24 11.26 -7.58
N ALA A 10 -8.49 12.31 -7.26
CA ALA A 10 -7.31 12.73 -8.01
C ALA A 10 -6.03 11.95 -7.71
N THR A 11 -5.94 11.14 -6.64
CA THR A 11 -4.61 10.66 -6.22
C THR A 11 -4.57 9.24 -5.66
N GLN A 12 -5.37 8.30 -6.20
CA GLN A 12 -5.14 6.88 -5.87
C GLN A 12 -4.14 6.27 -6.86
N LYS A 13 -2.91 6.02 -6.37
CA LYS A 13 -1.83 5.36 -7.12
C LYS A 13 -2.36 4.03 -7.69
N TYR A 14 -2.28 3.88 -9.01
CA TYR A 14 -2.67 2.64 -9.67
C TYR A 14 -1.57 1.60 -9.44
N PRO A 15 -1.89 0.42 -8.88
CA PRO A 15 -0.88 -0.59 -8.60
C PRO A 15 -0.33 -1.21 -9.89
N GLN A 16 0.95 -1.52 -9.87
CA GLN A 16 1.66 -2.22 -10.92
C GLN A 16 2.13 -3.58 -10.43
N LYS A 17 2.33 -4.52 -11.35
CA LYS A 17 2.93 -5.81 -11.04
C LYS A 17 4.36 -5.58 -10.55
N GLY A 18 4.72 -6.17 -9.41
CA GLY A 18 6.00 -5.92 -8.74
C GLY A 18 5.93 -4.92 -7.58
N ASP A 19 4.83 -4.17 -7.42
CA ASP A 19 4.70 -3.24 -6.31
C ASP A 19 4.63 -3.98 -4.97
N HIS A 20 5.40 -3.49 -4.00
CA HIS A 20 5.29 -3.88 -2.61
C HIS A 20 4.08 -3.18 -1.97
N VAL A 21 3.10 -3.95 -1.55
CA VAL A 21 1.83 -3.44 -1.04
C VAL A 21 1.39 -4.17 0.23
N ARG A 22 0.59 -3.48 1.03
CA ARG A 22 -0.16 -4.06 2.14
C ARG A 22 -1.62 -4.18 1.74
N VAL A 23 -2.14 -5.40 1.77
CA VAL A 23 -3.53 -5.70 1.39
C VAL A 23 -4.36 -6.15 2.58
N ALA A 24 -5.60 -5.69 2.64
CA ALA A 24 -6.60 -6.20 3.57
C ALA A 24 -7.37 -7.36 2.92
N GLN A 25 -7.33 -8.52 3.56
CA GLN A 25 -8.14 -9.68 3.18
C GLN A 25 -9.48 -9.66 3.94
N LYS A 26 -10.55 -10.17 3.32
CA LYS A 26 -11.88 -10.22 3.97
C LYS A 26 -11.85 -10.94 5.32
N ALA A 27 -11.05 -12.00 5.44
CA ALA A 27 -10.86 -12.75 6.68
C ALA A 27 -10.27 -11.91 7.84
N ASN A 28 -9.58 -10.81 7.52
CA ASN A 28 -8.91 -9.96 8.51
C ASN A 28 -9.59 -8.60 8.69
N TYR A 29 -10.82 -8.41 8.18
CA TYR A 29 -11.53 -7.13 8.30
C TYR A 29 -11.88 -6.76 9.75
N GLU A 30 -12.09 -7.75 10.62
CA GLU A 30 -12.37 -7.53 12.05
C GLU A 30 -11.12 -7.14 12.83
N ASN A 31 -9.95 -7.69 12.45
CA ASN A 31 -8.70 -7.51 13.19
C ASN A 31 -7.82 -6.38 12.62
N GLY A 32 -8.18 -5.82 11.46
CA GLY A 32 -7.37 -4.80 10.78
C GLY A 32 -6.00 -5.28 10.26
N VAL A 33 -5.73 -6.58 10.31
CA VAL A 33 -4.42 -7.13 9.94
C VAL A 33 -4.20 -7.03 8.43
N LEU A 34 -3.19 -6.26 8.04
CA LEU A 34 -2.75 -6.15 6.66
C LEU A 34 -1.73 -7.23 6.33
N THR A 35 -1.86 -7.81 5.14
CA THR A 35 -0.89 -8.76 4.62
C THR A 35 0.04 -8.02 3.66
N GLU A 36 1.33 -8.05 3.95
CA GLU A 36 2.33 -7.53 3.02
C GLU A 36 2.61 -8.54 1.90
N GLY A 37 2.91 -8.03 0.71
CA GLY A 37 3.40 -8.84 -0.38
C GLY A 37 3.57 -8.06 -1.67
N ILE A 38 4.01 -8.79 -2.70
CA ILE A 38 4.25 -8.24 -4.04
C ILE A 38 3.01 -8.47 -4.90
N VAL A 39 2.58 -7.43 -5.62
CA VAL A 39 1.48 -7.54 -6.59
C VAL A 39 1.89 -8.47 -7.75
N GLN A 40 1.14 -9.55 -7.92
CA GLN A 40 1.23 -10.44 -9.07
C GLN A 40 0.32 -10.00 -10.21
N ASP A 41 -0.97 -9.82 -9.90
CA ASP A 41 -2.00 -9.40 -10.88
C ASP A 41 -2.91 -8.32 -10.29
N VAL A 42 -3.29 -7.35 -11.10
CA VAL A 42 -4.29 -6.34 -10.75
C VAL A 42 -5.66 -6.81 -11.23
N LEU A 43 -6.57 -7.08 -10.29
CA LEU A 43 -7.92 -7.61 -10.56
C LEU A 43 -8.99 -6.51 -10.59
N THR A 44 -8.56 -5.25 -10.65
CA THR A 44 -9.43 -4.09 -10.70
C THR A 44 -9.55 -3.61 -12.15
N SER A 45 -10.78 -3.41 -12.63
CA SER A 45 -11.06 -2.88 -13.98
C SER A 45 -11.26 -1.35 -14.03
N LYS A 46 -11.81 -0.73 -12.97
CA LYS A 46 -12.03 0.73 -12.91
C LYS A 46 -10.80 1.44 -12.32
N ARG A 47 -10.58 2.72 -12.64
CA ARG A 47 -9.48 3.49 -12.01
C ARG A 47 -9.82 3.99 -10.61
N PHE A 48 -11.09 4.29 -10.32
CA PHE A 48 -11.51 4.79 -9.01
C PHE A 48 -12.13 3.69 -8.15
N HIS A 49 -11.57 3.47 -6.96
CA HIS A 49 -12.07 2.48 -5.99
C HIS A 49 -12.06 3.04 -4.57
N PRO A 50 -13.22 3.36 -3.98
CA PRO A 50 -13.32 3.97 -2.65
C PRO A 50 -12.66 3.18 -1.51
N ARG A 51 -12.37 1.89 -1.72
CA ARG A 51 -11.71 1.02 -0.72
C ARG A 51 -10.42 0.40 -1.24
N GLY A 52 -9.82 1.00 -2.28
CA GLY A 52 -8.59 0.51 -2.90
C GLY A 52 -8.79 -0.55 -4.00
N HIS A 53 -7.70 -0.77 -4.73
CA HIS A 53 -7.63 -1.70 -5.85
C HIS A 53 -7.59 -3.15 -5.37
N LYS A 54 -8.33 -4.04 -6.04
CA LYS A 54 -8.24 -5.49 -5.79
C LYS A 54 -7.03 -6.03 -6.53
N VAL A 55 -6.15 -6.74 -5.83
CA VAL A 55 -4.96 -7.36 -6.40
C VAL A 55 -4.78 -8.79 -5.90
N ARG A 56 -4.08 -9.59 -6.69
CA ARG A 56 -3.52 -10.88 -6.30
C ARG A 56 -2.04 -10.67 -5.97
N LEU A 57 -1.62 -11.17 -4.82
CA LEU A 57 -0.22 -11.19 -4.42
C LEU A 57 0.49 -12.43 -4.97
N THR A 58 1.82 -12.40 -5.04
CA THR A 58 2.66 -13.52 -5.50
C THR A 58 2.51 -14.80 -4.67
N ASN A 59 2.06 -14.68 -3.41
CA ASN A 59 1.73 -15.81 -2.54
C ASN A 59 0.33 -16.41 -2.80
N GLY A 60 -0.37 -15.96 -3.85
CA GLY A 60 -1.72 -16.42 -4.21
C GLY A 60 -2.85 -15.75 -3.41
N LYS A 61 -2.56 -14.93 -2.40
CA LYS A 61 -3.58 -14.23 -1.61
C LYS A 61 -4.20 -13.09 -2.41
N ILE A 62 -5.49 -12.85 -2.18
CA ILE A 62 -6.26 -11.80 -2.86
C ILE A 62 -6.78 -10.81 -1.82
N GLY A 63 -6.54 -9.52 -2.04
CA GLY A 63 -6.95 -8.48 -1.09
C GLY A 63 -7.17 -7.12 -1.76
N ARG A 64 -7.62 -6.15 -0.95
CA ARG A 64 -7.70 -4.74 -1.35
C ARG A 64 -6.46 -4.01 -0.85
N ILE A 65 -5.78 -3.27 -1.73
CA ILE A 65 -4.63 -2.45 -1.35
C ILE A 65 -5.08 -1.36 -0.38
N GLN A 66 -4.41 -1.30 0.76
CA GLN A 66 -4.57 -0.22 1.74
C GLN A 66 -3.35 0.71 1.74
N GLN A 67 -2.16 0.17 1.53
CA GLN A 67 -0.91 0.94 1.59
C GLN A 67 0.10 0.43 0.57
N PHE A 68 0.85 1.34 -0.05
CA PHE A 68 2.06 1.02 -0.81
C PHE A 68 3.27 1.14 0.12
N VAL A 69 4.15 0.15 0.08
CA VAL A 69 5.42 0.18 0.82
C VAL A 69 6.48 0.62 -0.17
N ASP A 70 6.62 1.93 -0.34
CA ASP A 70 7.73 2.48 -1.12
C ASP A 70 9.00 2.29 -0.27
N GLN A 71 10.00 1.55 -0.78
CA GLN A 71 11.26 1.27 -0.07
C GLN A 71 12.19 2.50 0.06
N THR A 72 11.64 3.69 -0.15
CA THR A 72 12.39 4.94 -0.07
C THR A 72 12.39 5.39 1.37
N THR A 73 13.37 4.90 2.13
CA THR A 73 14.25 5.66 3.05
C THR A 73 14.70 4.71 4.16
N PRO A 74 15.97 4.29 4.18
CA PRO A 74 16.60 3.96 5.44
C PRO A 74 16.80 5.28 6.18
N ASP A 75 15.89 5.60 7.10
CA ASP A 75 15.96 6.81 7.97
C ASP A 75 17.19 6.81 8.89
N HIS A 76 18.05 5.80 8.77
CA HIS A 76 19.29 5.64 9.51
C HIS A 76 20.47 5.45 8.55
N PHE A 77 21.00 6.56 8.06
CA PHE A 77 22.46 6.68 7.96
C PHE A 77 22.92 7.41 9.24
N PRO A 78 23.47 6.72 10.25
CA PRO A 78 24.27 7.43 11.25
C PRO A 78 25.46 8.03 10.49
N LEU A 79 25.43 9.34 10.28
CA LEU A 79 26.63 10.08 9.92
C LEU A 79 27.59 9.95 11.10
N ILE A 80 28.59 9.11 10.89
CA ILE A 80 29.97 9.21 11.38
C ILE A 80 30.15 10.32 12.44
N GLU A 81 30.16 9.96 13.72
CA GLU A 81 30.87 10.75 14.73
C GLU A 81 32.28 10.16 14.89
N ALA A 82 33.11 10.40 13.89
CA ALA A 82 34.56 10.38 14.02
C ALA A 82 35.00 11.81 13.71
N ASP A 83 35.67 12.47 14.66
CA ASP A 83 36.25 13.82 14.55
C ASP A 83 35.39 15.05 14.96
N ASP A 84 34.85 15.07 16.17
CA ASP A 84 34.97 16.30 16.99
C ASP A 84 36.22 16.16 17.89
N LEU A 85 37.35 16.07 17.19
CA LEU A 85 38.70 16.35 17.67
C LEU A 85 38.79 17.86 17.92
N ARG A 86 38.76 18.28 19.19
CA ARG A 86 39.58 19.38 19.77
C ARG A 86 39.38 19.47 21.28
#